data_AF-Q01Y32-F1
#
_entry.id   AF-Q01Y32-F1
#
_cell.length_a   1.000
_cell.length_b   1.000
_cell.length_c   1.000
_cell.angle_alpha   90.00
_cell.angle_beta   90.00
_cell.angle_gamma   90.00
#
_symmetry.space_group_name_H-M   'P 1'
#
loop_
_entity.id
_entity.type
_entity.pdbx_description
1 polymer ?
#
loop_
_entity_poly.entity_id
_entity_poly.type
_entity_poly.pdbx_seq_one_letter_code
_entity_poly.pdbx_strand_id
1 'polypeptide(L)'
;MRKTNIFLLAALLSVSATASYASIITNGSFSIAGTIFVTGPGGVTTPAGVCPPGIQCIFFQDTATPVVNDKIDIAPVGLPNGDIPVAISGVNAGNIANLFSPPGTVGSIFPAMPFMSFNNGGITTVLEINFVPAGINGSAGCTASPPAGGQKCTPPGSLFNLQNLTATSSTASWKFQGIAMDLTSTWTGTFTSTFNTIPYQTVLANLSTNGFASSTFAGQITLTVIPEPDPLSLLFLGGGMIACAALLRRVRQL
;
A
#
# COMPACT_ATOMS: atom_id res chain seq x y z
N MET A 1 14.88 -65.95 -30.98
CA MET A 1 13.71 -65.44 -30.24
C MET A 1 14.14 -64.24 -29.40
N ARG A 2 13.51 -63.09 -29.68
CA ARG A 2 13.74 -61.76 -29.06
C ARG A 2 13.30 -61.75 -27.59
N LYS A 3 14.07 -61.05 -26.72
CA LYS A 3 13.50 -60.23 -25.64
C LYS A 3 14.25 -58.90 -25.58
N THR A 4 13.64 -57.91 -26.20
CA THR A 4 14.00 -56.49 -26.16
C THR A 4 13.52 -55.94 -24.82
N ASN A 5 14.43 -55.61 -23.91
CA ASN A 5 14.07 -54.91 -22.67
C ASN A 5 14.07 -53.40 -22.93
N ILE A 6 12.88 -52.84 -22.84
CA ILE A 6 12.53 -51.45 -23.09
C ILE A 6 13.16 -50.59 -21.98
N PHE A 7 14.19 -49.83 -22.32
CA PHE A 7 14.66 -48.71 -21.51
C PHE A 7 13.65 -47.57 -21.65
N LEU A 8 12.71 -47.48 -20.69
CA LEU A 8 11.89 -46.28 -20.50
C LEU A 8 12.79 -45.19 -19.90
N LEU A 9 13.41 -44.41 -20.77
CA LEU A 9 14.06 -43.16 -20.43
C LEU A 9 12.93 -42.18 -20.06
N ALA A 10 12.63 -42.06 -18.77
CA ALA A 10 11.71 -41.08 -18.24
C ALA A 10 12.29 -39.68 -18.51
N ALA A 11 11.88 -39.09 -19.63
CA ALA A 11 12.06 -37.68 -19.91
C ALA A 11 11.26 -36.88 -18.88
N LEU A 12 11.93 -36.54 -17.78
CA LEU A 12 11.51 -35.50 -16.84
C LEU A 12 11.55 -34.16 -17.60
N LEU A 13 10.51 -33.90 -18.38
CA LEU A 13 10.15 -32.53 -18.74
C LEU A 13 9.63 -31.85 -17.47
N SER A 14 10.55 -31.32 -16.67
CA SER A 14 10.23 -30.23 -15.75
C SER A 14 9.98 -28.99 -16.60
N VAL A 15 8.77 -28.87 -17.14
CA VAL A 15 8.24 -27.58 -17.60
C VAL A 15 8.06 -26.75 -16.34
N SER A 16 9.12 -26.09 -15.91
CA SER A 16 9.02 -24.96 -14.99
C SER A 16 8.31 -23.86 -15.77
N ALA A 17 6.98 -23.85 -15.68
CA ALA A 17 6.17 -22.73 -16.10
C ALA A 17 6.52 -21.56 -15.17
N THR A 18 7.54 -20.79 -15.52
CA THR A 18 7.73 -19.46 -14.98
C THR A 18 6.58 -18.63 -15.51
N ALA A 19 5.48 -18.57 -14.74
CA ALA A 19 4.43 -17.59 -14.97
C ALA A 19 5.07 -16.22 -14.80
N SER A 20 5.54 -15.64 -15.90
CA SER A 20 6.02 -14.27 -15.93
C SER A 20 4.78 -13.38 -15.87
N TYR A 21 4.31 -13.09 -14.66
CA TYR A 21 3.39 -11.99 -14.46
C TYR A 21 4.20 -10.72 -14.74
N ALA A 22 3.93 -10.08 -15.88
CA ALA A 22 4.48 -8.77 -16.17
C ALA A 22 3.84 -7.77 -15.21
N SER A 23 4.44 -7.60 -14.04
CA SER A 23 4.16 -6.52 -13.09
C SER A 23 4.93 -5.29 -13.56
N ILE A 24 4.22 -4.17 -13.78
CA ILE A 24 4.85 -2.92 -14.26
C ILE A 24 5.67 -2.27 -13.16
N ILE A 25 5.34 -2.54 -11.89
CA ILE A 25 5.99 -1.94 -10.73
C ILE A 25 6.49 -3.07 -9.84
N THR A 26 7.75 -3.46 -10.03
CA THR A 26 8.38 -4.51 -9.21
C THR A 26 9.22 -3.92 -8.07
N ASN A 27 9.70 -2.68 -8.21
CA ASN A 27 10.44 -1.91 -7.20
C ASN A 27 10.32 -0.41 -7.51
N GLY A 28 10.49 0.45 -6.50
CA GLY A 28 10.64 1.90 -6.76
C GLY A 28 9.97 2.86 -5.79
N SER A 29 10.15 4.17 -6.04
CA SER A 29 9.34 5.21 -5.41
C SER A 29 8.88 6.33 -6.35
N PHE A 30 7.68 6.85 -6.11
CA PHE A 30 7.08 7.96 -6.86
C PHE A 30 6.26 8.88 -5.94
N SER A 31 6.12 10.14 -6.37
CA SER A 31 5.41 11.19 -5.63
C SER A 31 4.01 11.43 -6.18
N ILE A 32 3.03 11.58 -5.30
CA ILE A 32 1.62 11.87 -5.63
C ILE A 32 1.13 13.10 -4.87
N ALA A 33 0.23 13.89 -5.44
CA ALA A 33 -0.38 15.03 -4.76
C ALA A 33 -1.88 15.13 -5.00
N GLY A 34 -2.62 15.67 -4.04
CA GLY A 34 -4.07 15.84 -4.10
C GLY A 34 -4.62 16.44 -2.82
N THR A 35 -5.95 16.50 -2.67
CA THR A 35 -6.59 16.93 -1.42
C THR A 35 -7.04 15.70 -0.64
N ILE A 36 -6.75 15.65 0.66
CA ILE A 36 -7.26 14.63 1.58
C ILE A 36 -8.38 15.19 2.43
N PHE A 37 -9.43 14.40 2.68
CA PHE A 37 -10.43 14.67 3.72
C PHE A 37 -10.46 13.50 4.69
N VAL A 38 -10.30 13.81 5.97
CA VAL A 38 -10.37 12.84 7.07
C VAL A 38 -11.62 13.13 7.86
N THR A 39 -12.48 12.13 8.07
CA THR A 39 -13.73 12.32 8.82
C THR A 39 -13.72 11.66 10.19
N GLY A 40 -14.37 12.30 11.15
CA GLY A 40 -14.76 11.70 12.43
C GLY A 40 -15.97 10.76 12.30
N PRO A 41 -16.31 9.99 13.36
CA PRO A 41 -17.40 9.02 13.34
C PRO A 41 -18.82 9.63 13.34
N GLY A 42 -18.93 10.97 13.28
CA GLY A 42 -20.19 11.71 13.43
C GLY A 42 -21.12 11.69 12.22
N GLY A 43 -20.73 11.04 11.12
CA GLY A 43 -21.47 11.10 9.85
C GLY A 43 -21.29 12.47 9.20
N VAL A 44 -20.37 12.57 8.24
CA VAL A 44 -19.88 13.86 7.73
C VAL A 44 -19.95 13.87 6.22
N THR A 45 -20.56 14.91 5.65
CA THR A 45 -20.51 15.18 4.21
C THR A 45 -19.32 16.09 3.91
N THR A 46 -18.43 15.61 3.05
CA THR A 46 -17.29 16.36 2.52
C THR A 46 -17.52 16.67 1.05
N PRO A 47 -16.79 17.63 0.45
CA PRO A 47 -16.79 17.84 -1.00
C PRO A 47 -16.44 16.58 -1.82
N ALA A 48 -15.69 15.64 -1.23
CA ALA A 48 -15.26 14.41 -1.87
C ALA A 48 -16.25 13.24 -1.72
N GLY A 49 -17.24 13.34 -0.84
CA GLY A 49 -18.19 12.27 -0.57
C GLY A 49 -18.81 12.32 0.82
N VAL A 50 -19.76 11.42 1.07
CA VAL A 50 -20.46 11.28 2.36
C VAL A 50 -19.84 10.15 3.16
N CYS A 51 -19.40 10.43 4.38
CA CYS A 51 -19.03 9.40 5.36
C CYS A 51 -20.23 9.04 6.23
N PRO A 52 -20.69 7.78 6.23
CA PRO A 52 -21.76 7.31 7.11
C PRO A 52 -21.45 7.53 8.61
N PRO A 53 -22.48 7.72 9.45
CA PRO A 53 -22.31 7.78 10.89
C PRO A 53 -21.78 6.44 11.43
N GLY A 54 -20.95 6.51 12.47
CA GLY A 54 -20.36 5.34 13.14
C GLY A 54 -19.07 4.81 12.50
N ILE A 55 -18.61 5.37 11.38
CA ILE A 55 -17.36 5.00 10.73
C ILE A 55 -16.48 6.21 10.44
N GLN A 56 -15.16 5.97 10.34
CA GLN A 56 -14.21 6.96 9.85
C GLN A 56 -13.96 6.72 8.36
N CYS A 57 -13.78 7.79 7.59
CA CYS A 57 -13.51 7.70 6.16
C CYS A 57 -12.29 8.55 5.82
N ILE A 58 -11.55 8.10 4.80
CA ILE A 58 -10.47 8.87 4.19
C ILE A 58 -10.81 9.03 2.72
N PHE A 59 -11.08 10.28 2.33
CA PHE A 59 -11.34 10.62 0.93
C PHE A 59 -10.12 11.28 0.31
N PHE A 60 -9.85 10.90 -0.93
CA PHE A 60 -8.87 11.53 -1.81
C PHE A 60 -9.63 12.23 -2.92
N GLN A 61 -9.35 13.51 -3.12
CA GLN A 61 -9.97 14.30 -4.17
C GLN A 61 -8.90 14.92 -5.06
N ASP A 62 -9.09 14.78 -6.37
CA ASP A 62 -8.32 15.52 -7.35
C ASP A 62 -8.67 17.02 -7.26
N THR A 63 -7.66 17.86 -7.50
CA THR A 63 -7.85 19.29 -7.75
C THR A 63 -8.53 19.57 -9.10
N ALA A 64 -8.50 18.63 -10.04
CA ALA A 64 -9.16 18.74 -11.33
C ALA A 64 -10.64 18.34 -11.24
N THR A 65 -11.53 19.28 -11.57
CA THR A 65 -12.98 19.04 -11.74
C THR A 65 -13.29 18.52 -13.15
N PRO A 66 -14.28 17.63 -13.34
CA PRO A 66 -15.26 17.15 -12.35
C PRO A 66 -14.78 15.90 -11.59
N VAL A 67 -15.33 15.69 -10.39
CA VAL A 67 -15.14 14.50 -9.55
C VAL A 67 -15.42 13.24 -10.39
N VAL A 68 -14.38 12.47 -10.71
CA VAL A 68 -14.53 11.20 -11.42
C VAL A 68 -14.48 10.05 -10.41
N ASN A 69 -15.64 9.43 -10.15
CA ASN A 69 -15.77 8.03 -9.69
C ASN A 69 -14.90 7.58 -8.50
N ASP A 70 -15.13 8.12 -7.29
CA ASP A 70 -14.57 7.58 -6.02
C ASP A 70 -13.05 7.37 -5.99
N LYS A 71 -12.33 8.05 -6.89
CA LYS A 71 -10.88 7.91 -7.07
C LYS A 71 -10.25 9.24 -7.48
N ILE A 72 -8.96 9.37 -7.19
CA ILE A 72 -8.11 10.45 -7.68
C ILE A 72 -7.18 9.92 -8.78
N ASP A 73 -7.04 10.66 -9.88
CA ASP A 73 -6.00 10.41 -10.88
C ASP A 73 -4.69 11.02 -10.39
N ILE A 74 -3.67 10.17 -10.23
CA ILE A 74 -2.35 10.57 -9.74
C ILE A 74 -1.31 10.68 -10.86
N ALA A 75 -1.67 10.32 -12.08
CA ALA A 75 -0.77 10.33 -13.23
C ALA A 75 -1.24 11.21 -14.41
N PRO A 76 -2.00 12.32 -14.22
CA PRO A 76 -2.57 13.06 -15.35
C PRO A 76 -1.49 13.67 -16.26
N VAL A 77 -0.33 14.03 -15.67
CA VAL A 77 0.84 14.58 -16.37
C VAL A 77 2.03 13.61 -16.37
N GLY A 78 1.80 12.35 -15.99
CA GLY A 78 2.83 11.35 -15.78
C GLY A 78 3.32 11.29 -14.34
N LEU A 79 3.60 10.07 -13.87
CA LEU A 79 4.32 9.86 -12.60
C LEU A 79 5.81 10.14 -12.82
N PRO A 80 6.49 10.83 -11.87
CA PRO A 80 7.91 11.09 -11.97
C PRO A 80 8.67 9.75 -12.08
N ASN A 81 9.49 9.69 -13.13
CA ASN A 81 10.23 8.52 -13.59
C ASN A 81 11.41 8.24 -12.63
N GLY A 82 11.11 7.80 -11.41
CA GLY A 82 12.12 7.38 -10.43
C GLY A 82 12.67 6.00 -10.79
N ASP A 83 11.84 4.97 -10.62
CA ASP A 83 12.17 3.55 -10.81
C ASP A 83 11.07 2.76 -11.56
N ILE A 84 9.99 3.41 -12.00
CA ILE A 84 8.93 2.75 -12.77
C ILE A 84 9.43 2.60 -14.21
N PRO A 85 9.57 1.36 -14.75
CA PRO A 85 10.24 1.10 -16.02
C PRO A 85 9.56 1.71 -17.26
N VAL A 86 8.37 2.30 -17.12
CA VAL A 86 7.67 3.01 -18.20
C VAL A 86 6.92 4.20 -17.59
N ALA A 87 6.97 5.36 -18.23
CA ALA A 87 6.23 6.54 -17.80
C ALA A 87 4.71 6.24 -17.80
N ILE A 88 4.16 5.98 -16.61
CA ILE A 88 2.72 5.87 -16.41
C ILE A 88 2.16 7.28 -16.55
N SER A 89 1.49 7.55 -17.66
CA SER A 89 0.95 8.88 -17.97
C SER A 89 -0.37 8.78 -18.72
N GLY A 90 -1.26 9.73 -18.48
CA GLY A 90 -2.56 9.83 -19.14
C GLY A 90 -3.71 9.68 -18.16
N VAL A 91 -4.91 9.99 -18.65
CA VAL A 91 -6.13 9.99 -17.83
C VAL A 91 -6.41 8.58 -17.30
N ASN A 92 -6.54 8.46 -15.98
CA ASN A 92 -6.70 7.20 -15.25
C ASN A 92 -5.51 6.22 -15.35
N ALA A 93 -4.32 6.68 -15.76
CA ALA A 93 -3.15 5.81 -15.84
C ALA A 93 -2.64 5.40 -14.44
N GLY A 94 -2.87 6.25 -13.43
CA GLY A 94 -2.65 5.92 -12.02
C GLY A 94 -3.82 6.40 -11.19
N ASN A 95 -4.41 5.56 -10.35
CA ASN A 95 -5.56 5.94 -9.53
C ASN A 95 -5.36 5.54 -8.07
N ILE A 96 -5.88 6.34 -7.14
CA ILE A 96 -6.06 5.96 -5.73
C ILE A 96 -7.54 5.94 -5.42
N ALA A 97 -8.01 4.85 -4.83
CA ALA A 97 -9.39 4.70 -4.39
C ALA A 97 -9.63 5.34 -3.02
N ASN A 98 -10.83 5.89 -2.82
CA ASN A 98 -11.30 6.32 -1.51
C ASN A 98 -11.38 5.14 -0.53
N LEU A 99 -11.10 5.41 0.74
CA LEU A 99 -11.23 4.43 1.81
C LEU A 99 -12.49 4.72 2.62
N PHE A 100 -13.55 3.99 2.29
CA PHE A 100 -14.79 3.95 3.05
C PHE A 100 -14.70 2.83 4.09
N SER A 101 -14.76 3.16 5.38
CA SER A 101 -14.52 2.18 6.45
C SER A 101 -13.19 1.45 6.22
N PRO A 102 -12.01 2.11 6.37
CA PRO A 102 -10.72 1.44 6.28
C PRO A 102 -10.85 0.14 7.11
N PRO A 103 -10.73 -1.05 6.50
CA PRO A 103 -11.30 -2.24 7.10
C PRO A 103 -10.53 -2.53 8.39
N GLY A 104 -11.13 -2.27 9.53
CA GLY A 104 -10.46 -2.47 10.81
C GLY A 104 -9.84 -1.22 11.42
N THR A 105 -9.62 -1.33 12.72
CA THR A 105 -9.05 -0.28 13.54
C THR A 105 -7.58 -0.09 13.15
N VAL A 106 -7.12 1.16 13.17
CA VAL A 106 -5.69 1.48 13.10
C VAL A 106 -4.88 0.51 13.97
N GLY A 107 -3.86 -0.12 13.39
CA GLY A 107 -3.04 -1.13 14.05
C GLY A 107 -3.54 -2.58 13.96
N SER A 108 -4.59 -2.87 13.18
CA SER A 108 -5.07 -4.23 12.90
C SER A 108 -4.91 -4.62 11.42
N ILE A 109 -4.68 -5.92 11.18
CA ILE A 109 -4.62 -6.50 9.83
C ILE A 109 -6.03 -6.82 9.35
N PHE A 110 -6.28 -6.61 8.07
CA PHE A 110 -7.57 -6.85 7.44
C PHE A 110 -7.45 -7.48 6.05
N PRO A 111 -8.55 -8.00 5.47
CA PRO A 111 -8.53 -8.58 4.12
C PRO A 111 -8.01 -7.57 3.09
N ALA A 112 -7.07 -8.00 2.25
CA ALA A 112 -6.50 -7.16 1.22
C ALA A 112 -7.60 -6.61 0.29
N MET A 113 -7.57 -5.30 0.05
CA MET A 113 -8.53 -4.61 -0.81
C MET A 113 -7.81 -3.67 -1.79
N PRO A 114 -8.29 -3.50 -3.02
CA PRO A 114 -7.68 -2.59 -3.99
C PRO A 114 -7.61 -1.16 -3.46
N PHE A 115 -6.40 -0.57 -3.50
CA PHE A 115 -6.18 0.81 -3.06
C PHE A 115 -5.60 1.69 -4.15
N MET A 116 -4.57 1.22 -4.86
CA MET A 116 -4.00 1.94 -6.00
C MET A 116 -4.00 1.06 -7.24
N SER A 117 -4.25 1.65 -8.40
CA SER A 117 -4.17 0.97 -9.68
C SER A 117 -3.32 1.75 -10.67
N PHE A 118 -2.52 1.03 -11.45
CA PHE A 118 -1.61 1.56 -12.45
C PHE A 118 -1.88 0.84 -13.76
N ASN A 119 -2.37 1.57 -14.76
CA ASN A 119 -2.64 1.05 -16.08
C ASN A 119 -1.65 1.66 -17.06
N ASN A 120 -0.91 0.80 -17.74
CA ASN A 120 0.01 1.21 -18.78
C ASN A 120 0.05 0.17 -19.91
N GLY A 121 -0.28 0.59 -21.13
CA GLY A 121 -0.20 -0.27 -22.32
C GLY A 121 -1.05 -1.56 -22.25
N GLY A 122 -2.15 -1.55 -21.50
CA GLY A 122 -3.03 -2.72 -21.32
C GLY A 122 -2.64 -3.67 -20.19
N ILE A 123 -1.54 -3.39 -19.48
CA ILE A 123 -1.17 -4.11 -18.26
C ILE A 123 -1.64 -3.29 -17.07
N THR A 124 -2.37 -3.92 -16.14
CA THR A 124 -2.86 -3.28 -14.91
C THR A 124 -2.14 -3.88 -13.71
N THR A 125 -1.43 -3.05 -12.95
CA THR A 125 -0.88 -3.41 -11.64
C THR A 125 -1.75 -2.80 -10.55
N VAL A 126 -2.12 -3.60 -9.55
CA VAL A 126 -2.95 -3.13 -8.42
C VAL A 126 -2.19 -3.34 -7.12
N LEU A 127 -2.15 -2.30 -6.31
CA LEU A 127 -1.65 -2.34 -4.94
C LEU A 127 -2.83 -2.43 -3.99
N GLU A 128 -2.89 -3.52 -3.25
CA GLU A 128 -3.94 -3.80 -2.29
C GLU A 128 -3.48 -3.39 -0.89
N ILE A 129 -4.32 -2.65 -0.16
CA ILE A 129 -4.06 -2.28 1.23
C ILE A 129 -4.61 -3.39 2.15
N ASN A 130 -3.85 -3.76 3.17
CA ASN A 130 -4.26 -4.75 4.17
C ASN A 130 -3.89 -4.37 5.61
N PHE A 131 -3.22 -3.22 5.79
CA PHE A 131 -2.82 -2.74 7.10
C PHE A 131 -2.68 -1.20 7.14
N VAL A 132 -3.19 -0.60 8.22
CA VAL A 132 -3.04 0.82 8.52
C VAL A 132 -2.28 0.97 9.85
N PRO A 133 -0.98 1.32 9.83
CA PRO A 133 -0.20 1.54 11.04
C PRO A 133 -0.74 2.68 11.91
N ALA A 134 -0.61 2.55 13.23
CA ALA A 134 -0.83 3.64 14.16
C ALA A 134 0.24 4.72 14.07
N GLY A 135 -0.13 5.95 14.42
CA GLY A 135 0.86 6.99 14.64
C GLY A 135 1.77 6.66 15.84
N ILE A 136 2.98 7.22 15.82
CA ILE A 136 4.07 6.90 16.75
C ILE A 136 4.53 8.10 17.59
N ASN A 137 4.03 9.31 17.32
CA ASN A 137 4.48 10.53 18.00
C ASN A 137 4.01 10.66 19.46
N GLY A 138 3.10 9.79 19.91
CA GLY A 138 2.50 9.83 21.24
C GLY A 138 1.47 10.94 21.41
N SER A 139 0.62 10.84 22.43
CA SER A 139 -0.53 11.76 22.61
C SER A 139 -0.25 12.96 23.52
N ALA A 140 0.92 13.00 24.16
CA ALA A 140 1.23 14.01 25.19
C ALA A 140 1.17 15.45 24.67
N GLY A 141 1.53 15.69 23.40
CA GLY A 141 1.48 17.02 22.80
C GLY A 141 0.09 17.44 22.31
N CYS A 142 -0.89 16.53 22.23
CA CYS A 142 -2.18 16.83 21.58
C CYS A 142 -3.00 17.92 22.28
N THR A 143 -2.76 18.15 23.57
CA THR A 143 -3.40 19.18 24.38
C THR A 143 -2.45 20.33 24.75
N ALA A 144 -1.23 20.33 24.19
CA ALA A 144 -0.22 21.32 24.50
C ALA A 144 -0.65 22.71 24.00
N SER A 145 -0.59 23.69 24.91
CA SER A 145 -0.90 25.10 24.67
C SER A 145 0.15 25.98 25.35
N PRO A 146 0.60 27.08 24.72
CA PRO A 146 0.26 27.52 23.36
C PRO A 146 0.92 26.64 22.27
N PRO A 147 0.46 26.74 21.01
CA PRO A 147 1.15 26.10 19.88
C PRO A 147 2.59 26.57 19.78
N ALA A 148 3.53 25.63 19.72
CA ALA A 148 4.95 25.89 19.57
C ALA A 148 5.57 24.90 18.56
N GLY A 149 6.61 25.36 17.86
CA GLY A 149 7.37 24.52 16.94
C GLY A 149 8.01 23.32 17.67
N GLY A 150 8.05 22.18 17.00
CA GLY A 150 8.59 20.93 17.53
C GLY A 150 7.63 20.11 18.38
N GLN A 151 6.45 20.63 18.73
CA GLN A 151 5.42 19.84 19.39
C GLN A 151 4.91 18.74 18.45
N LYS A 152 4.72 17.53 18.98
CA LYS A 152 4.24 16.37 18.23
C LYS A 152 3.01 15.76 18.90
N CYS A 153 2.10 15.23 18.10
CA CYS A 153 0.86 14.63 18.57
C CYS A 153 0.43 13.49 17.67
N THR A 154 0.11 12.35 18.25
CA THR A 154 -0.74 11.31 17.66
C THR A 154 -1.98 11.21 18.53
N PRO A 155 -3.17 11.62 18.03
CA PRO A 155 -4.40 11.41 18.77
C PRO A 155 -4.61 9.91 19.07
N PRO A 156 -5.15 9.54 20.24
CA PRO A 156 -5.39 8.14 20.58
C PRO A 156 -6.23 7.42 19.51
N GLY A 157 -5.76 6.24 19.08
CA GLY A 157 -6.43 5.45 18.03
C GLY A 157 -6.29 6.02 16.61
N SER A 158 -5.44 7.04 16.40
CA SER A 158 -5.25 7.67 15.09
C SER A 158 -4.01 7.15 14.36
N LEU A 159 -4.11 7.10 13.03
CA LEU A 159 -3.00 6.86 12.10
C LEU A 159 -2.17 8.14 11.82
N PHE A 160 -2.69 9.32 12.20
CA PHE A 160 -2.06 10.60 11.90
C PHE A 160 -1.00 10.97 12.94
N ASN A 161 0.20 11.23 12.45
CA ASN A 161 1.29 11.86 13.17
C ASN A 161 1.31 13.35 12.85
N LEU A 162 0.87 14.14 13.80
CA LEU A 162 0.87 15.59 13.72
C LEU A 162 2.16 16.15 14.33
N GLN A 163 2.68 17.21 13.72
CA GLN A 163 3.80 17.97 14.24
C GLN A 163 3.63 19.44 13.90
N ASN A 164 3.85 20.32 14.87
CA ASN A 164 4.01 21.75 14.61
C ASN A 164 5.44 21.97 14.11
N LEU A 165 5.57 22.55 12.92
CA LEU A 165 6.87 23.02 12.42
C LEU A 165 7.22 24.36 13.06
N THR A 166 6.21 25.23 13.18
CA THR A 166 6.29 26.51 13.91
C THR A 166 5.05 26.68 14.78
N ALA A 167 4.92 27.79 15.50
CA ALA A 167 3.69 28.14 16.22
C ALA A 167 2.48 28.34 15.27
N THR A 168 2.72 28.49 13.96
CA THR A 168 1.72 28.80 12.95
C THR A 168 1.73 27.82 11.78
N SER A 169 2.48 26.72 11.81
CA SER A 169 2.43 25.74 10.74
C SER A 169 2.59 24.33 11.28
N SER A 170 1.94 23.38 10.60
CA SER A 170 1.95 21.99 11.01
C SER A 170 1.97 21.03 9.84
N THR A 171 2.33 19.79 10.13
CA THR A 171 2.33 18.68 9.19
C THR A 171 1.56 17.52 9.79
N ALA A 172 0.76 16.84 8.99
CA ALA A 172 0.19 15.54 9.27
C ALA A 172 0.89 14.50 8.41
N SER A 173 1.36 13.40 8.99
CA SER A 173 1.94 12.28 8.26
C SER A 173 1.27 10.98 8.64
N TRP A 174 1.14 10.07 7.68
CA TRP A 174 0.53 8.75 7.88
C TRP A 174 1.10 7.73 6.92
N LYS A 175 0.82 6.46 7.19
CA LYS A 175 1.32 5.35 6.39
C LYS A 175 0.20 4.38 6.04
N PHE A 176 0.34 3.74 4.90
CA PHE A 176 -0.45 2.58 4.51
C PHE A 176 0.50 1.45 4.10
N GLN A 177 0.07 0.22 4.35
CA GLN A 177 0.82 -0.98 4.00
C GLN A 177 -0.10 -1.98 3.31
N GLY A 178 0.53 -2.80 2.48
CA GLY A 178 -0.21 -3.71 1.64
C GLY A 178 0.65 -4.68 0.87
N ILE A 179 -0.03 -5.40 0.00
CA ILE A 179 0.55 -6.38 -0.93
C ILE A 179 0.21 -5.96 -2.37
N ALA A 180 1.08 -6.26 -3.31
CA ALA A 180 0.71 -6.20 -4.71
C ALA A 180 -0.22 -7.38 -5.06
N MET A 181 -1.10 -7.18 -6.02
CA MET A 181 -2.04 -8.22 -6.50
C MET A 181 -1.32 -9.47 -7.03
N ASP A 182 -0.06 -9.35 -7.44
CA ASP A 182 0.78 -10.49 -7.87
C ASP A 182 1.26 -11.36 -6.69
N LEU A 183 1.06 -10.91 -5.43
CA LEU A 183 1.51 -11.55 -4.19
C LEU A 183 3.03 -11.74 -4.07
N THR A 184 3.81 -11.12 -4.96
CA THR A 184 5.28 -11.22 -4.99
C THR A 184 5.97 -10.05 -4.30
N SER A 185 5.22 -8.99 -3.98
CA SER A 185 5.77 -7.80 -3.34
C SER A 185 4.83 -7.25 -2.26
N THR A 186 5.44 -6.66 -1.24
CA THR A 186 4.77 -5.78 -0.28
C THR A 186 5.02 -4.33 -0.66
N TRP A 187 4.14 -3.43 -0.24
CA TRP A 187 4.34 -2.01 -0.44
C TRP A 187 4.07 -1.23 0.85
N THR A 188 4.78 -0.12 1.01
CA THR A 188 4.55 0.87 2.05
C THR A 188 4.39 2.23 1.40
N GLY A 189 3.27 2.90 1.67
CA GLY A 189 3.04 4.28 1.28
C GLY A 189 3.20 5.20 2.47
N THR A 190 4.05 6.23 2.36
CA THR A 190 4.18 7.30 3.35
C THR A 190 3.62 8.58 2.77
N PHE A 191 2.63 9.14 3.46
CA PHE A 191 1.92 10.33 3.04
C PHE A 191 2.15 11.45 4.04
N THR A 192 2.24 12.67 3.54
CA THR A 192 2.42 13.89 4.33
C THR A 192 1.53 14.99 3.77
N SER A 193 0.84 15.70 4.64
CA SER A 193 0.12 16.92 4.31
C SER A 193 0.65 18.06 5.17
N THR A 194 0.80 19.24 4.56
CA THR A 194 1.31 20.43 5.24
C THR A 194 0.20 21.45 5.36
N PHE A 195 -0.04 21.94 6.57
CA PHE A 195 -0.96 23.03 6.85
C PHE A 195 -0.15 24.31 7.03
N ASN A 196 -0.06 25.08 5.96
CA ASN A 196 0.56 26.40 5.98
C ASN A 196 -0.33 27.34 6.80
N THR A 197 0.26 28.10 7.73
CA THR A 197 -0.44 29.08 8.58
C THR A 197 -1.44 28.52 9.61
N ILE A 198 -1.50 27.19 9.79
CA ILE A 198 -2.37 26.54 10.77
C ILE A 198 -1.57 25.55 11.65
N PRO A 199 -1.50 25.73 12.98
CA PRO A 199 -0.93 24.73 13.88
C PRO A 199 -1.88 23.53 14.05
N TYR A 200 -1.35 22.36 14.43
CA TYR A 200 -2.18 21.14 14.47
C TYR A 200 -3.29 21.21 15.52
N GLN A 201 -3.14 22.02 16.59
CA GLN A 201 -4.19 22.19 17.59
C GLN A 201 -5.47 22.75 16.96
N THR A 202 -5.34 23.68 16.01
CA THR A 202 -6.47 24.22 15.25
C THR A 202 -7.04 23.16 14.31
N VAL A 203 -6.19 22.32 13.70
CA VAL A 203 -6.64 21.19 12.86
C VAL A 203 -7.45 20.18 13.69
N LEU A 204 -6.99 19.85 14.90
CA LEU A 204 -7.69 18.96 15.82
C LEU A 204 -9.04 19.55 16.28
N ALA A 205 -9.07 20.85 16.61
CA ALA A 205 -10.31 21.54 16.96
C ALA A 205 -11.32 21.59 15.79
N ASN A 206 -10.83 21.76 14.56
CA ASN A 206 -11.66 21.69 13.36
C ASN A 206 -12.20 20.28 13.13
N LEU A 207 -11.39 19.24 13.33
CA LEU A 207 -11.85 17.85 13.25
C LEU A 207 -12.95 17.55 14.27
N SER A 208 -12.83 18.04 15.51
CA SER A 208 -13.87 17.85 16.53
C SER A 208 -15.15 18.65 16.25
N THR A 209 -15.04 19.82 15.62
CA THR A 209 -16.17 20.74 15.42
C THR A 209 -16.90 20.50 14.11
N ASN A 210 -16.16 20.44 13.00
CA ASN A 210 -16.68 20.33 11.64
C ASN A 210 -16.74 18.87 11.16
N GLY A 211 -16.13 17.95 11.91
CA GLY A 211 -16.07 16.54 11.56
C GLY A 211 -15.05 16.21 10.48
N PHE A 212 -14.41 17.19 9.83
CA PHE A 212 -13.33 16.96 8.86
C PHE A 212 -12.27 18.07 8.83
N ALA A 213 -11.11 17.74 8.28
CA ALA A 213 -10.06 18.68 7.89
C ALA A 213 -9.54 18.31 6.50
N SER A 214 -9.10 19.32 5.73
CA SER A 214 -8.53 19.12 4.40
C SER A 214 -7.28 19.96 4.16
N SER A 215 -6.37 19.41 3.38
CA SER A 215 -5.18 20.08 2.85
C SER A 215 -4.58 19.27 1.70
N THR A 216 -3.63 19.86 0.99
CA THR A 216 -2.87 19.13 -0.02
C THR A 216 -1.93 18.12 0.63
N PHE A 217 -1.82 16.93 0.05
CA PHE A 217 -0.88 15.90 0.48
C PHE A 217 0.18 15.65 -0.58
N ALA A 218 1.30 15.09 -0.14
CA ALA A 218 2.34 14.47 -0.92
C ALA A 218 2.51 13.02 -0.42
N GLY A 219 2.60 12.04 -1.31
CA GLY A 219 2.83 10.64 -0.91
C GLY A 219 4.05 10.06 -1.61
N GLN A 220 4.78 9.19 -0.92
CA GLN A 220 5.85 8.36 -1.47
C GLN A 220 5.48 6.89 -1.28
N ILE A 221 5.43 6.13 -2.37
CA ILE A 221 5.21 4.68 -2.32
C ILE A 221 6.55 3.97 -2.43
N THR A 222 6.75 2.86 -1.70
CA THR A 222 7.93 2.01 -1.80
C THR A 222 7.48 0.57 -1.91
N LEU A 223 7.95 -0.13 -2.95
CA LEU A 223 7.70 -1.55 -3.14
C LEU A 223 8.93 -2.36 -2.69
N THR A 224 8.68 -3.53 -2.11
CA THR A 224 9.71 -4.47 -1.66
C THR A 224 9.29 -5.87 -2.06
N VAL A 225 10.10 -6.51 -2.89
CA VAL A 225 9.94 -7.92 -3.27
C VAL A 225 9.98 -8.82 -2.05
N ILE A 226 9.01 -9.73 -1.97
CA ILE A 226 8.96 -10.82 -1.00
C ILE A 226 9.92 -11.89 -1.55
N PRO A 227 11.01 -12.23 -0.85
CA PRO A 227 11.88 -13.30 -1.29
C PRO A 227 11.06 -14.60 -1.35
N GLU A 228 10.92 -15.17 -2.55
CA GLU A 228 10.39 -16.53 -2.66
C GLU A 228 11.32 -17.50 -1.92
N PRO A 229 10.78 -18.57 -1.30
CA PRO A 229 11.61 -19.65 -0.80
C PRO A 229 12.44 -20.20 -1.96
N ASP A 230 13.77 -20.05 -1.88
CA ASP A 230 14.69 -20.37 -2.97
C ASP A 230 14.34 -21.75 -3.56
N PRO A 231 13.94 -21.86 -4.84
CA PRO A 231 13.52 -23.13 -5.44
C PRO A 231 14.63 -24.19 -5.41
N LEU A 232 15.90 -23.77 -5.26
CA LEU A 232 17.01 -24.69 -5.01
C LEU A 232 16.82 -25.49 -3.72
N SER A 233 16.28 -24.88 -2.67
CA SER A 233 16.01 -25.57 -1.41
C SER A 233 14.97 -26.69 -1.58
N LEU A 234 13.92 -26.45 -2.36
CA LEU A 234 12.92 -27.47 -2.71
C LEU A 234 13.48 -28.54 -3.65
N LEU A 235 14.37 -28.16 -4.57
CA LEU A 235 15.08 -29.10 -5.46
C LEU A 235 16.00 -30.02 -4.65
N PHE A 236 16.74 -29.50 -3.67
CA PHE A 236 17.60 -30.31 -2.80
C PHE A 236 16.77 -31.19 -1.86
N LEU A 237 15.62 -30.72 -1.36
CA LEU A 237 14.73 -31.54 -0.55
C LEU A 237 14.11 -32.69 -1.37
N GLY A 238 13.57 -32.37 -2.56
CA GLY A 238 12.99 -33.35 -3.47
C GLY A 238 14.03 -34.34 -4.00
N GLY A 239 15.18 -33.84 -4.43
CA GLY A 239 16.32 -34.65 -4.88
C GLY A 239 16.89 -35.52 -3.76
N GLY A 240 16.98 -34.99 -2.55
CA GLY A 240 17.41 -35.72 -1.35
C GLY A 240 16.49 -36.88 -1.02
N MET A 241 15.16 -36.70 -1.09
CA MET A 241 14.21 -37.78 -0.86
C MET A 241 14.28 -38.87 -1.93
N ILE A 242 14.48 -38.51 -3.20
CA ILE A 242 14.65 -39.48 -4.29
C ILE A 242 15.95 -40.27 -4.12
N ALA A 243 17.06 -39.60 -3.77
CA ALA A 243 18.33 -40.25 -3.50
C ALA A 243 18.24 -41.23 -2.31
N CYS A 244 17.59 -40.82 -1.21
CA CYS A 244 17.31 -41.70 -0.07
C CYS A 244 16.44 -42.90 -0.46
N ALA A 245 15.38 -42.71 -1.25
CA ALA A 245 14.54 -43.80 -1.71
C ALA A 245 15.30 -44.80 -2.61
N ALA A 246 16.20 -44.30 -3.47
CA ALA A 246 17.05 -45.14 -4.31
C ALA A 246 18.06 -45.94 -3.48
N LEU A 247 18.68 -45.32 -2.46
CA LEU A 247 19.58 -46.00 -1.53
C LEU A 247 18.85 -47.08 -0.71
N LEU A 248 17.68 -46.77 -0.15
CA LEU A 248 16.88 -47.73 0.60
C LEU A 248 16.44 -48.93 -0.24
N ARG A 249 16.09 -48.72 -1.52
CA ARG A 249 15.79 -49.84 -2.44
C ARG A 249 17.01 -50.72 -2.71
N ARG A 250 18.20 -50.12 -2.85
CA ARG A 250 19.44 -50.87 -3.10
C ARG A 250 19.85 -51.71 -1.89
N VAL A 251 19.72 -51.17 -0.67
CA VAL A 251 20.04 -51.90 0.57
C VAL A 251 19.09 -53.08 0.79
N ARG A 252 17.82 -52.97 0.39
CA ARG A 252 16.82 -54.04 0.58
C ARG A 252 16.95 -55.21 -0.42
N GLN A 253 17.73 -55.04 -1.49
CA GLN A 253 18.01 -56.09 -2.48
C GLN A 253 19.32 -56.84 -2.23
N LEU A 254 20.09 -56.43 -1.21
CA LEU A 254 21.28 -57.11 -0.71
C LEU A 254 20.91 -57.90 0.55
#